data_AF-A0A550GL53-F1
#
_entry.id   AF-A0A550GL53-F1
#
_cell.length_a   1.000
_cell.length_b   1.000
_cell.length_c   1.000
_cell.angle_alpha   90.00
_cell.angle_beta   90.00
_cell.angle_gamma   90.00
#
_symmetry.space_group_name_H-M   'P 1'
#
loop_
_entity.id
_entity.type
_entity.pdbx_description
1 polymer ?
#
loop_
_entity_poly.entity_id
_entity_poly.type
_entity_poly.pdbx_seq_one_letter_code
_entity_poly.pdbx_strand_id
1 'polypeptide(L)'
;MKERYKEYLMGFINEYLKTCIAKNLMKYLTSNSNLPGPRGNLELADVFADLVMDYGGREHVKMWSLCLQLSQFSLIEAPVNNPREFLVFCGARGVGALGASPRFFQKAMSRLRELAGDTRWRTREGVAMAIQSMIEKQPQKTLKEIEEWIKSDDWLAMRAVAAGVAEPALLKDARIAKSALELHKQIISKIAATKDRKSSNFKILKKGLGYSLSVIVCAVPREGFEYMRQLAEKQDVDILWIVKENLKKKRLLKKFPEEIASIKNLLN
;
A
#
# COMPACT_ATOMS: atom_id res chain seq x y z
N MET A 1 -21.08 13.83 -2.81
CA MET A 1 -20.32 13.24 -3.93
C MET A 1 -20.31 11.72 -3.85
N LYS A 2 -19.91 11.13 -2.72
CA LYS A 2 -19.95 9.68 -2.45
C LYS A 2 -21.23 8.97 -2.90
N GLU A 3 -22.41 9.47 -2.52
CA GLU A 3 -23.69 8.83 -2.88
C GLU A 3 -23.93 8.80 -4.40
N ARG A 4 -23.56 9.90 -5.08
CA ARG A 4 -23.64 10.00 -6.54
C ARG A 4 -22.67 9.02 -7.23
N TYR A 5 -21.45 8.86 -6.70
CA TYR A 5 -20.53 7.83 -7.21
C TYR A 5 -21.11 6.44 -7.04
N LYS A 6 -21.69 6.15 -5.88
CA LYS A 6 -22.29 4.85 -5.56
C LYS A 6 -23.40 4.51 -6.55
N GLU A 7 -24.34 5.43 -6.78
CA GLU A 7 -25.46 5.25 -7.71
C GLU A 7 -24.97 4.92 -9.14
N TYR A 8 -24.07 5.72 -9.71
CA TYR A 8 -23.55 5.46 -11.06
C TYR A 8 -22.73 4.16 -11.14
N LEU A 9 -21.84 3.91 -10.17
CA LEU A 9 -21.04 2.70 -10.17
C LEU A 9 -21.91 1.45 -10.01
N MET A 10 -22.96 1.48 -9.20
CA MET A 10 -23.94 0.38 -9.12
C MET A 10 -24.60 0.12 -10.48
N GLY A 11 -25.02 1.17 -11.20
CA GLY A 11 -25.57 1.05 -12.55
C GLY A 11 -24.62 0.33 -13.51
N PHE A 12 -23.35 0.77 -13.57
CA PHE A 12 -22.36 0.18 -14.47
C PHE A 12 -21.90 -1.23 -14.04
N ILE A 13 -21.83 -1.51 -12.74
CA ILE A 13 -21.52 -2.85 -12.23
C ILE A 13 -22.67 -3.80 -12.57
N ASN A 14 -23.93 -3.39 -12.39
CA ASN A 14 -25.09 -4.20 -12.77
C ASN A 14 -25.12 -4.47 -14.28
N GLU A 15 -24.75 -3.50 -15.11
CA GLU A 15 -24.57 -3.70 -16.56
C GLU A 15 -23.47 -4.74 -16.85
N TYR A 16 -22.31 -4.61 -16.20
CA TYR A 16 -21.22 -5.58 -16.33
C TYR A 16 -21.65 -6.99 -15.89
N LEU A 17 -22.41 -7.12 -14.80
CA LEU A 17 -22.87 -8.42 -14.32
C LEU A 17 -23.81 -9.12 -15.30
N LYS A 18 -24.54 -8.37 -16.13
CA LYS A 18 -25.42 -8.90 -17.18
C LYS A 18 -24.66 -9.23 -18.47
N THR A 19 -23.66 -8.43 -18.83
CA THR A 19 -23.05 -8.44 -20.17
C THR A 19 -21.61 -8.94 -20.21
N CYS A 20 -20.93 -8.98 -19.06
CA CYS A 20 -19.48 -9.13 -18.91
C CYS A 20 -18.66 -8.04 -19.63
N ILE A 21 -19.26 -6.90 -19.98
CA ILE A 21 -18.61 -5.79 -20.69
C ILE A 21 -18.47 -4.58 -19.76
N ALA A 22 -17.24 -4.23 -19.40
CA ALA A 22 -16.95 -3.15 -18.44
C ALA A 22 -16.75 -1.76 -19.10
N LYS A 23 -17.14 -1.58 -20.37
CA LYS A 23 -16.81 -0.39 -21.18
C LYS A 23 -17.28 0.92 -20.53
N ASN A 24 -18.54 0.99 -20.09
CA ASN A 24 -19.11 2.19 -19.50
C ASN A 24 -18.51 2.48 -18.11
N LEU A 25 -18.29 1.43 -17.31
CA LEU A 25 -17.60 1.54 -16.03
C LEU A 25 -16.19 2.12 -16.20
N MET A 26 -15.40 1.57 -17.12
CA MET A 26 -14.04 2.03 -17.40
C MET A 26 -14.03 3.48 -17.89
N LYS A 27 -14.96 3.86 -18.79
CA LYS A 27 -15.09 5.24 -19.25
C LYS A 27 -15.39 6.17 -18.07
N TYR A 28 -16.28 5.77 -17.18
CA TYR A 28 -16.66 6.56 -16.01
C TYR A 28 -15.50 6.73 -15.02
N LEU A 29 -14.82 5.64 -14.63
CA LEU A 29 -13.66 5.67 -13.74
C LEU A 29 -12.55 6.56 -14.32
N THR A 30 -12.26 6.43 -15.62
CA THR A 30 -11.24 7.23 -16.31
C THR A 30 -11.60 8.72 -16.32
N SER A 31 -12.83 9.06 -16.68
CA SER A 31 -13.29 10.46 -16.81
C SER A 31 -13.37 11.19 -15.47
N ASN A 32 -13.56 10.45 -14.37
CA ASN A 32 -13.66 10.98 -13.01
C ASN A 32 -12.39 10.70 -12.18
N SER A 33 -11.27 10.36 -12.83
CA SER A 33 -10.02 9.95 -12.15
C SER A 33 -9.27 11.10 -11.47
N ASN A 34 -9.56 12.35 -11.84
CA ASN A 34 -8.76 13.55 -11.55
C ASN A 34 -7.34 13.54 -12.16
N LEU A 35 -7.04 12.59 -13.04
CA LEU A 35 -5.74 12.50 -13.72
C LEU A 35 -5.80 13.22 -15.09
N PRO A 36 -4.68 13.78 -15.59
CA PRO A 36 -3.30 13.71 -15.09
C PRO A 36 -2.96 14.66 -13.91
N GLY A 37 -3.94 15.10 -13.11
CA GLY A 37 -3.72 15.91 -11.91
C GLY A 37 -2.90 15.23 -10.80
N PRO A 38 -2.46 16.02 -9.79
CA PRO A 38 -1.52 15.59 -8.76
C PRO A 38 -2.08 14.51 -7.82
N ARG A 39 -3.42 14.37 -7.74
CA ARG A 39 -4.10 13.39 -6.88
C ARG A 39 -5.17 12.67 -7.68
N GLY A 40 -5.14 11.34 -7.63
CA GLY A 40 -6.24 10.53 -8.12
C GLY A 40 -7.48 10.69 -7.24
N ASN A 41 -8.65 10.36 -7.78
CA ASN A 41 -9.91 10.42 -7.06
C ASN A 41 -10.06 9.24 -6.07
N LEU A 42 -9.46 9.37 -4.88
CA LEU A 42 -9.50 8.31 -3.85
C LEU A 42 -10.92 8.01 -3.37
N GLU A 43 -11.78 9.03 -3.25
CA GLU A 43 -13.19 8.84 -2.87
C GLU A 43 -13.91 7.92 -3.85
N LEU A 44 -13.71 8.10 -5.17
CA LEU A 44 -14.28 7.23 -6.18
C LEU A 44 -13.72 5.80 -6.11
N ALA A 45 -12.41 5.65 -5.89
CA ALA A 45 -11.78 4.34 -5.77
C ALA A 45 -12.24 3.57 -4.52
N ASP A 46 -12.47 4.27 -3.40
CA ASP A 46 -12.99 3.69 -2.18
C ASP A 46 -14.44 3.20 -2.37
N VAL A 47 -15.30 4.02 -2.99
CA VAL A 47 -16.67 3.60 -3.33
C VAL A 47 -16.66 2.39 -4.28
N PHE A 48 -15.75 2.36 -5.25
CA PHE A 48 -15.60 1.20 -6.13
C PHE A 48 -15.20 -0.06 -5.35
N ALA A 49 -14.23 0.03 -4.45
CA ALA A 49 -13.79 -1.11 -3.63
C ALA A 49 -14.88 -1.61 -2.68
N ASP A 50 -15.63 -0.69 -2.05
CA ASP A 50 -16.78 -1.00 -1.19
C ASP A 50 -17.84 -1.79 -1.98
N LEU A 51 -18.23 -1.30 -3.17
CA LEU A 51 -19.18 -2.01 -4.03
C LEU A 51 -18.65 -3.36 -4.52
N VAL A 52 -17.36 -3.46 -4.84
CA VAL A 52 -16.76 -4.73 -5.24
C VAL A 52 -16.90 -5.79 -4.14
N MET A 53 -16.69 -5.40 -2.88
CA MET A 53 -16.87 -6.27 -1.72
C MET A 53 -18.34 -6.65 -1.53
N ASP A 54 -19.26 -5.69 -1.60
CA ASP A 54 -20.70 -5.91 -1.44
C ASP A 54 -21.26 -6.89 -2.48
N TYR A 55 -20.94 -6.66 -3.76
CA TYR A 55 -21.34 -7.58 -4.85
C TYR A 55 -20.56 -8.90 -4.79
N GLY A 56 -19.33 -8.87 -4.28
CA GLY A 56 -18.46 -10.02 -4.12
C GLY A 56 -19.05 -11.14 -3.26
N GLY A 57 -20.03 -10.86 -2.39
CA GLY A 57 -20.75 -11.89 -1.64
C GLY A 57 -21.60 -12.81 -2.53
N ARG A 58 -22.20 -12.27 -3.61
CA ARG A 58 -23.14 -13.00 -4.49
C ARG A 58 -22.51 -13.33 -5.84
N GLU A 59 -21.86 -12.34 -6.46
CA GLU A 59 -21.34 -12.39 -7.83
C GLU A 59 -19.81 -12.54 -7.87
N HIS A 60 -19.25 -13.22 -6.87
CA HIS A 60 -17.82 -13.36 -6.62
C HIS A 60 -16.96 -13.68 -7.86
N VAL A 61 -17.38 -14.58 -8.76
CA VAL A 61 -16.61 -14.92 -9.98
C VAL A 61 -16.51 -13.73 -10.92
N LYS A 62 -17.64 -13.07 -11.19
CA LYS A 62 -17.69 -11.91 -12.08
C LYS A 62 -16.97 -10.72 -11.46
N MET A 63 -17.15 -10.48 -10.16
CA MET A 63 -16.44 -9.41 -9.47
C MET A 63 -14.92 -9.60 -9.48
N TRP A 64 -14.45 -10.83 -9.29
CA TRP A 64 -13.03 -11.16 -9.44
C TRP A 64 -12.54 -10.92 -10.87
N SER A 65 -13.30 -11.38 -11.87
CA SER A 65 -13.01 -11.14 -13.29
C SER A 65 -12.90 -9.65 -13.62
N LEU A 66 -13.82 -8.83 -13.10
CA LEU A 66 -13.77 -7.38 -13.28
C LEU A 66 -12.50 -6.77 -12.71
N CYS A 67 -12.14 -7.14 -11.48
CA CYS A 67 -10.94 -6.62 -10.83
C CYS A 67 -9.66 -7.03 -11.58
N LEU A 68 -9.61 -8.27 -12.09
CA LEU A 68 -8.52 -8.72 -12.96
C LEU A 68 -8.46 -7.93 -14.25
N GLN A 69 -9.59 -7.77 -14.95
CA GLN A 69 -9.69 -6.99 -16.18
C GLN A 69 -9.20 -5.54 -16.00
N LEU A 70 -9.54 -4.91 -14.87
CA LEU A 70 -9.09 -3.55 -14.55
C LEU A 70 -7.61 -3.50 -14.18
N SER A 71 -7.08 -4.53 -13.52
CA SER A 71 -5.70 -4.55 -13.04
C SER A 71 -4.64 -4.91 -14.09
N GLN A 72 -5.04 -5.37 -15.29
CA GLN A 72 -4.12 -5.97 -16.27
C GLN A 72 -3.71 -5.04 -17.42
N PHE A 73 -4.18 -3.80 -17.47
CA PHE A 73 -3.77 -2.86 -18.52
C PHE A 73 -2.27 -2.63 -18.49
N SER A 74 -1.63 -2.81 -19.65
CA SER A 74 -0.21 -2.58 -19.87
C SER A 74 0.16 -1.10 -19.72
N LEU A 75 1.47 -0.81 -19.70
CA LEU A 75 1.95 0.57 -19.70
C LEU A 75 1.68 1.33 -21.01
N ILE A 76 1.43 0.61 -22.10
CA ILE A 76 1.03 1.21 -23.38
C ILE A 76 -0.43 1.64 -23.31
N GLU A 77 -1.30 0.79 -22.75
CA GLU A 77 -2.75 1.05 -22.68
C GLU A 77 -3.10 2.06 -21.58
N ALA A 78 -2.37 2.03 -20.47
CA ALA A 78 -2.54 2.90 -19.31
C ALA A 78 -1.17 3.42 -18.80
N PRO A 79 -0.57 4.42 -19.49
CA PRO A 79 0.73 4.97 -19.13
C PRO A 79 0.76 5.69 -17.78
N VAL A 80 1.97 5.96 -17.28
CA VAL A 80 2.18 6.76 -16.05
C VAL A 80 1.61 8.16 -16.23
N ASN A 81 0.92 8.68 -15.21
CA ASN A 81 0.24 9.99 -15.25
C ASN A 81 -0.81 10.10 -16.36
N ASN A 82 -1.49 9.00 -16.68
CA ASN A 82 -2.62 8.98 -17.60
C ASN A 82 -3.92 8.64 -16.84
N PRO A 83 -5.09 9.22 -17.21
CA PRO A 83 -6.39 8.82 -16.69
C PRO A 83 -6.65 7.31 -16.59
N ARG A 84 -6.16 6.54 -17.56
CA ARG A 84 -6.35 5.09 -17.59
C ARG A 84 -5.55 4.33 -16.53
N GLU A 85 -4.48 4.91 -15.97
CA GLU A 85 -3.75 4.27 -14.86
C GLU A 85 -4.63 4.13 -13.61
N PHE A 86 -5.68 4.96 -13.51
CA PHE A 86 -6.69 4.85 -12.46
C PHE A 86 -7.50 3.55 -12.55
N LEU A 87 -7.64 2.95 -13.74
CA LEU A 87 -8.28 1.64 -13.88
C LEU A 87 -7.47 0.56 -13.17
N VAL A 88 -6.14 0.57 -13.35
CA VAL A 88 -5.24 -0.38 -12.69
C VAL A 88 -5.22 -0.16 -11.18
N PHE A 89 -5.23 1.11 -10.75
CA PHE A 89 -5.39 1.47 -9.35
C PHE A 89 -6.69 0.91 -8.74
N CYS A 90 -7.84 1.12 -9.40
CA CYS A 90 -9.12 0.56 -8.98
C CYS A 90 -9.10 -0.98 -8.98
N GLY A 91 -8.49 -1.60 -9.99
CA GLY A 91 -8.29 -3.05 -10.05
C GLY A 91 -7.54 -3.58 -8.83
N ALA A 92 -6.42 -2.96 -8.45
CA ALA A 92 -5.67 -3.32 -7.24
C ALA A 92 -6.53 -3.18 -5.97
N ARG A 93 -7.27 -2.07 -5.83
CA ARG A 93 -8.18 -1.84 -4.70
C ARG A 93 -9.28 -2.91 -4.63
N GLY A 94 -9.90 -3.25 -5.75
CA GLY A 94 -10.92 -4.29 -5.84
C GLY A 94 -10.39 -5.69 -5.55
N VAL A 95 -9.17 -6.01 -6.02
CA VAL A 95 -8.47 -7.27 -5.67
C VAL A 95 -8.28 -7.36 -4.15
N GLY A 96 -7.84 -6.29 -3.48
CA GLY A 96 -7.73 -6.24 -2.03
C GLY A 96 -9.06 -6.40 -1.30
N ALA A 97 -10.11 -5.74 -1.79
CA ALA A 97 -11.46 -5.82 -1.24
C ALA A 97 -12.01 -7.25 -1.27
N LEU A 98 -11.87 -7.96 -2.40
CA LEU A 98 -12.25 -9.38 -2.48
C LEU A 98 -11.31 -10.27 -1.65
N GLY A 99 -10.01 -9.97 -1.65
CA GLY A 99 -8.98 -10.67 -0.88
C GLY A 99 -9.18 -10.63 0.63
N ALA A 100 -9.92 -9.62 1.11
CA ALA A 100 -10.35 -9.54 2.50
C ALA A 100 -11.32 -10.68 2.90
N SER A 101 -11.83 -11.46 1.95
CA SER A 101 -12.51 -12.74 2.20
C SER A 101 -11.56 -13.95 2.12
N PRO A 102 -11.78 -15.03 2.89
CA PRO A 102 -10.96 -16.23 2.82
C PRO A 102 -10.90 -16.87 1.43
N ARG A 103 -11.98 -16.74 0.65
CA ARG A 103 -12.16 -17.35 -0.67
C ARG A 103 -11.15 -16.84 -1.71
N PHE A 104 -10.86 -15.54 -1.71
CA PHE A 104 -9.95 -14.92 -2.68
C PHE A 104 -8.58 -14.60 -2.10
N PHE A 105 -8.38 -14.79 -0.79
CA PHE A 105 -7.17 -14.38 -0.09
C PHE A 105 -5.88 -14.72 -0.87
N GLN A 106 -5.66 -15.99 -1.22
CA GLN A 106 -4.41 -16.39 -1.88
C GLN A 106 -4.26 -15.80 -3.29
N LYS A 107 -5.36 -15.76 -4.05
CA LYS A 107 -5.37 -15.19 -5.40
C LYS A 107 -5.12 -13.68 -5.37
N ALA A 108 -5.68 -13.00 -4.38
CA ALA A 108 -5.46 -11.58 -4.15
C ALA A 108 -4.00 -11.30 -3.77
N MET A 109 -3.42 -12.09 -2.87
CA MET A 109 -2.01 -11.94 -2.48
C MET A 109 -1.07 -12.14 -3.66
N SER A 110 -1.28 -13.18 -4.47
CA SER A 110 -0.49 -13.39 -5.69
C SER A 110 -0.58 -12.19 -6.62
N ARG A 111 -1.81 -11.73 -6.92
CA ARG A 111 -2.02 -10.63 -7.86
C ARG A 111 -1.50 -9.29 -7.34
N LEU A 112 -1.66 -9.01 -6.06
CA LEU A 112 -1.14 -7.80 -5.43
C LEU A 112 0.38 -7.78 -5.40
N ARG A 113 1.04 -8.94 -5.24
CA ARG A 113 2.49 -9.05 -5.32
C ARG A 113 3.00 -8.71 -6.73
N GLU A 114 2.34 -9.19 -7.77
CA GLU A 114 2.66 -8.80 -9.16
C GLU A 114 2.52 -7.29 -9.36
N LEU A 115 1.41 -6.71 -8.90
CA LEU A 115 1.14 -5.27 -9.02
C LEU A 115 2.06 -4.41 -8.14
N ALA A 116 2.67 -4.96 -7.09
CA ALA A 116 3.67 -4.25 -6.29
C ALA A 116 4.88 -3.84 -7.15
N GLY A 117 5.21 -4.66 -8.16
CA GLY A 117 6.28 -4.42 -9.14
C GLY A 117 5.92 -3.43 -10.25
N ASP A 118 4.70 -2.92 -10.30
CA ASP A 118 4.25 -2.02 -11.38
C ASP A 118 5.06 -0.72 -11.41
N THR A 119 5.39 -0.21 -12.60
CA THR A 119 6.17 1.03 -12.76
C THR A 119 5.36 2.28 -12.37
N ARG A 120 4.02 2.22 -12.45
CA ARG A 120 3.11 3.29 -12.04
C ARG A 120 3.09 3.40 -10.53
N TRP A 121 3.52 4.54 -10.02
CA TRP A 121 3.56 4.77 -8.58
C TRP A 121 2.17 4.73 -7.93
N ARG A 122 1.12 5.16 -8.65
CA ARG A 122 -0.28 5.08 -8.18
C ARG A 122 -0.71 3.63 -7.98
N THR A 123 -0.44 2.74 -8.93
CA THR A 123 -0.72 1.30 -8.78
C THR A 123 -0.06 0.74 -7.52
N ARG A 124 1.20 1.10 -7.25
CA ARG A 124 1.89 0.69 -6.01
C ARG A 124 1.23 1.25 -4.74
N GLU A 125 0.67 2.45 -4.76
CA GLU A 125 -0.17 2.93 -3.65
C GLU A 125 -1.46 2.12 -3.54
N GLY A 126 -2.10 1.77 -4.65
CA GLY A 126 -3.29 0.93 -4.67
C GLY A 126 -3.05 -0.45 -4.03
N VAL A 127 -1.88 -1.04 -4.26
CA VAL A 127 -1.45 -2.28 -3.59
C VAL A 127 -1.27 -2.07 -2.09
N ALA A 128 -0.61 -0.99 -1.65
CA ALA A 128 -0.47 -0.70 -0.22
C ALA A 128 -1.84 -0.54 0.46
N MET A 129 -2.77 0.18 -0.17
CA MET A 129 -4.13 0.35 0.34
C MET A 129 -4.93 -0.95 0.32
N ALA A 130 -4.71 -1.83 -0.67
CA ALA A 130 -5.31 -3.16 -0.70
C ALA A 130 -4.82 -4.04 0.45
N ILE A 131 -3.51 -4.02 0.76
CA ILE A 131 -2.94 -4.69 1.92
C ILE A 131 -3.58 -4.16 3.22
N GLN A 132 -3.75 -2.85 3.35
CA GLN A 132 -4.40 -2.25 4.52
C GLN A 132 -5.81 -2.81 4.75
N SER A 133 -6.64 -2.86 3.69
CA SER A 133 -7.99 -3.43 3.76
C SER A 133 -7.98 -4.92 4.11
N MET A 134 -6.99 -5.68 3.63
CA MET A 134 -6.86 -7.10 3.98
C MET A 134 -6.39 -7.31 5.43
N ILE A 135 -5.49 -6.46 5.95
CA ILE A 135 -5.10 -6.47 7.38
C ILE A 135 -6.31 -6.16 8.26
N GLU A 136 -7.14 -5.19 7.88
CA GLU A 136 -8.33 -4.81 8.65
C GLU A 136 -9.28 -6.00 8.88
N LYS A 137 -9.47 -6.87 7.88
CA LYS A 137 -10.40 -8.00 7.96
C LYS A 137 -9.76 -9.33 8.37
N GLN A 138 -8.48 -9.55 8.02
CA GLN A 138 -7.75 -10.79 8.26
C GLN A 138 -6.30 -10.48 8.71
N PRO A 139 -6.10 -9.87 9.90
CA PRO A 139 -4.81 -9.31 10.29
C PRO A 139 -3.70 -10.36 10.37
N GLN A 140 -3.90 -11.43 11.14
CA GLN A 140 -2.87 -12.46 11.35
C GLN A 140 -2.47 -13.14 10.05
N LYS A 141 -3.45 -13.51 9.22
CA LYS A 141 -3.22 -14.18 7.94
C LYS A 141 -2.50 -13.26 6.95
N THR A 142 -2.94 -12.00 6.86
CA THR A 142 -2.33 -11.01 5.96
C THR A 142 -0.90 -10.67 6.37
N LEU A 143 -0.66 -10.40 7.65
CA LEU A 143 0.68 -10.09 8.17
C LEU A 143 1.67 -11.22 7.91
N LYS A 144 1.25 -12.48 8.12
CA LYS A 144 2.08 -13.65 7.81
C LYS A 144 2.40 -13.77 6.32
N GLU A 145 1.42 -13.55 5.44
CA GLU A 145 1.65 -13.66 3.99
C GLU A 145 2.60 -12.57 3.48
N ILE A 146 2.44 -11.32 3.93
CA ILE A 146 3.30 -10.22 3.48
C ILE A 146 4.70 -10.29 4.11
N GLU A 147 4.88 -10.99 5.23
CA GLU A 147 6.21 -11.33 5.76
C GLU A 147 7.00 -12.20 4.77
N GLU A 148 6.35 -13.16 4.10
CA GLU A 148 6.98 -13.97 3.06
C GLU A 148 7.47 -13.13 1.86
N TRP A 149 6.87 -11.95 1.62
CA TRP A 149 7.33 -11.04 0.56
C TRP A 149 8.67 -10.39 0.89
N ILE A 150 9.02 -10.28 2.18
CA ILE A 150 10.32 -9.75 2.61
C ILE A 150 11.43 -10.76 2.38
N LYS A 151 11.11 -12.07 2.35
CA LYS A 151 12.14 -13.11 2.15
C LYS A 151 12.75 -13.04 0.74
N SER A 152 11.97 -12.67 -0.27
CA SER A 152 12.48 -12.41 -1.62
C SER A 152 13.29 -11.12 -1.69
N ASP A 153 14.30 -11.09 -2.56
CA ASP A 153 15.11 -9.89 -2.82
C ASP A 153 14.39 -8.92 -3.81
N ASP A 154 13.11 -8.66 -3.55
CA ASP A 154 12.27 -7.73 -4.32
C ASP A 154 11.99 -6.45 -3.52
N TRP A 155 12.70 -5.38 -3.87
CA TRP A 155 12.57 -4.08 -3.22
C TRP A 155 11.17 -3.46 -3.34
N LEU A 156 10.45 -3.73 -4.43
CA LEU A 156 9.10 -3.16 -4.63
C LEU A 156 8.05 -3.93 -3.83
N ALA A 157 8.20 -5.25 -3.69
CA ALA A 157 7.39 -6.03 -2.77
C ALA A 157 7.60 -5.55 -1.32
N MET A 158 8.84 -5.40 -0.85
CA MET A 158 9.14 -4.84 0.48
C MET A 158 8.55 -3.43 0.66
N ARG A 159 8.56 -2.60 -0.39
CA ARG A 159 7.96 -1.26 -0.33
C ARG A 159 6.44 -1.36 -0.14
N ALA A 160 5.78 -2.30 -0.81
CA ALA A 160 4.36 -2.54 -0.62
C ALA A 160 4.06 -2.99 0.82
N VAL A 161 4.88 -3.85 1.41
CA VAL A 161 4.77 -4.24 2.83
C VAL A 161 4.91 -3.02 3.75
N ALA A 162 6.01 -2.27 3.61
CA ALA A 162 6.29 -1.10 4.47
C ALA A 162 5.17 -0.05 4.41
N ALA A 163 4.66 0.25 3.22
CA ALA A 163 3.55 1.18 3.05
C ALA A 163 2.19 0.60 3.50
N GLY A 164 1.95 -0.69 3.25
CA GLY A 164 0.70 -1.37 3.57
C GLY A 164 0.44 -1.53 5.07
N VAL A 165 1.49 -1.66 5.88
CA VAL A 165 1.33 -1.71 7.35
C VAL A 165 1.35 -0.35 8.03
N ALA A 166 1.77 0.71 7.31
CA ALA A 166 1.91 2.07 7.84
C ALA A 166 0.61 2.90 7.73
N GLU A 167 -0.50 2.33 8.20
CA GLU A 167 -1.81 2.98 8.25
C GLU A 167 -2.24 3.28 9.70
N PRO A 168 -2.32 4.56 10.11
CA PRO A 168 -2.66 4.95 11.49
C PRO A 168 -3.91 4.29 12.07
N ALA A 169 -4.95 4.03 11.27
CA ALA A 169 -6.15 3.37 11.76
C ALA A 169 -5.89 1.94 12.24
N LEU A 170 -5.07 1.17 11.51
CA LEU A 170 -4.71 -0.21 11.85
C LEU A 170 -3.81 -0.29 13.09
N LEU A 171 -2.91 0.68 13.24
CA LEU A 171 -1.93 0.70 14.32
C LEU A 171 -2.51 1.06 15.69
N LYS A 172 -3.83 1.30 15.78
CA LYS A 172 -4.53 1.38 17.07
C LYS A 172 -4.58 0.02 17.77
N ASP A 173 -4.52 -1.09 17.04
CA ASP A 173 -4.31 -2.42 17.63
C ASP A 173 -2.81 -2.62 17.90
N ALA A 174 -2.46 -2.77 19.18
CA ALA A 174 -1.08 -2.91 19.62
C ALA A 174 -0.36 -4.13 19.02
N ARG A 175 -1.07 -5.22 18.70
CA ARG A 175 -0.49 -6.42 18.07
C ARG A 175 -0.13 -6.15 16.61
N ILE A 176 -1.00 -5.44 15.89
CA ILE A 176 -0.71 -5.01 14.52
C ILE A 176 0.47 -4.04 14.53
N ALA A 177 0.49 -3.07 15.46
CA ALA A 177 1.58 -2.10 15.54
C ALA A 177 2.94 -2.74 15.84
N LYS A 178 2.99 -3.72 16.75
CA LYS A 178 4.21 -4.51 17.02
C LYS A 178 4.65 -5.33 15.81
N SER A 179 3.72 -5.99 15.13
CA SER A 179 4.01 -6.75 13.91
C SER A 179 4.53 -5.84 12.79
N ALA A 180 3.94 -4.65 12.63
CA ALA A 180 4.37 -3.65 11.66
C ALA A 180 5.80 -3.14 11.93
N LEU A 181 6.17 -2.95 13.21
CA LEU A 181 7.54 -2.62 13.59
C LEU A 181 8.49 -3.77 13.20
N GLU A 182 8.10 -5.01 13.46
CA GLU A 182 8.98 -6.15 13.18
C GLU A 182 9.20 -6.38 11.67
N LEU A 183 8.16 -6.21 10.86
CA LEU A 183 8.29 -6.19 9.41
C LEU A 183 9.25 -5.08 8.93
N HIS A 184 9.19 -3.88 9.54
CA HIS A 184 10.15 -2.81 9.23
C HIS A 184 11.58 -3.19 9.63
N LYS A 185 11.78 -3.89 10.76
CA LYS A 185 13.12 -4.34 11.16
C LYS A 185 13.70 -5.34 10.17
N GLN A 186 12.89 -6.30 9.72
CA GLN A 186 13.31 -7.28 8.71
C GLN A 186 13.71 -6.61 7.38
N ILE A 187 12.89 -5.67 6.90
CA ILE A 187 13.18 -4.91 5.67
C ILE A 187 14.48 -4.10 5.80
N ILE A 188 14.67 -3.38 6.92
CA ILE A 188 15.88 -2.59 7.13
C ILE A 188 17.11 -3.49 7.28
N SER A 189 16.95 -4.69 7.83
CA SER A 189 18.02 -5.69 7.89
C SER A 189 18.43 -6.18 6.49
N LYS A 190 17.48 -6.36 5.57
CA LYS A 190 17.77 -6.64 4.15
C LYS A 190 18.55 -5.49 3.49
N ILE A 191 18.23 -4.24 3.82
CA ILE A 191 19.00 -3.06 3.35
C ILE A 191 20.44 -3.09 3.90
N ALA A 192 20.62 -3.40 5.18
CA ALA A 192 21.95 -3.49 5.78
C ALA A 192 22.82 -4.58 5.13
N ALA A 193 22.22 -5.71 4.78
CA ALA A 193 22.92 -6.87 4.22
C ALA A 193 23.24 -6.74 2.71
N THR A 194 22.49 -5.93 1.95
CA THR A 194 22.69 -5.84 0.49
C THR A 194 23.90 -4.97 0.12
N LYS A 195 24.64 -5.43 -0.90
CA LYS A 195 25.70 -4.66 -1.57
C LYS A 195 25.17 -3.86 -2.76
N ASP A 196 24.10 -4.31 -3.42
CA ASP A 196 23.49 -3.55 -4.51
C ASP A 196 22.41 -2.61 -3.97
N ARG A 197 22.71 -1.31 -4.08
CA ARG A 197 21.88 -0.19 -3.61
C ARG A 197 21.66 0.86 -4.69
N LYS A 198 22.09 0.60 -5.93
CA LYS A 198 22.06 1.60 -7.01
C LYS A 198 20.76 1.59 -7.79
N SER A 199 20.02 0.47 -7.75
CA SER A 199 18.77 0.29 -8.49
C SER A 199 17.73 1.35 -8.15
N SER A 200 16.90 1.71 -9.14
CA SER A 200 15.75 2.60 -8.96
C SER A 200 14.75 2.03 -7.93
N ASN A 201 14.56 0.71 -7.92
CA ASN A 201 13.66 0.02 -7.01
C ASN A 201 14.12 0.11 -5.55
N PHE A 202 15.43 -0.03 -5.28
CA PHE A 202 16.00 0.22 -3.96
C PHE A 202 15.73 1.65 -3.48
N LYS A 203 15.94 2.65 -4.36
CA LYS A 203 15.65 4.06 -4.03
C LYS A 203 14.17 4.30 -3.73
N ILE A 204 13.26 3.59 -4.40
CA ILE A 204 11.81 3.64 -4.13
C ILE A 204 11.50 3.09 -2.73
N LEU A 205 12.05 1.93 -2.38
CA LEU A 205 11.91 1.35 -1.03
C LEU A 205 12.46 2.30 0.04
N LYS A 206 13.70 2.76 -0.12
CA LYS A 206 14.36 3.69 0.80
C LYS A 206 13.49 4.93 1.06
N LYS A 207 12.95 5.55 0.01
CA LYS A 207 12.02 6.70 0.14
C LYS A 207 10.75 6.34 0.89
N GLY A 208 10.16 5.17 0.63
CA GLY A 208 9.02 4.65 1.38
C GLY A 208 9.31 4.55 2.88
N LEU A 209 10.45 3.95 3.23
CA LEU A 209 10.91 3.82 4.62
C LEU A 209 11.21 5.16 5.29
N GLY A 210 11.68 6.16 4.52
CA GLY A 210 11.85 7.55 4.96
C GLY A 210 10.55 8.28 5.37
N TYR A 211 9.41 7.60 5.26
CA TYR A 211 8.11 8.06 5.73
C TYR A 211 7.41 7.05 6.65
N SER A 212 7.39 5.77 6.25
CA SER A 212 6.58 4.74 6.91
C SER A 212 7.00 4.46 8.35
N LEU A 213 8.31 4.46 8.64
CA LEU A 213 8.83 4.16 9.96
C LEU A 213 8.31 5.14 11.03
N SER A 214 8.18 6.44 10.70
CA SER A 214 7.61 7.44 11.61
C SER A 214 6.15 7.16 11.98
N VAL A 215 5.40 6.51 11.09
CA VAL A 215 4.01 6.11 11.34
C VAL A 215 4.00 5.02 12.40
N ILE A 216 4.88 4.02 12.23
CA ILE A 216 4.99 2.89 13.15
C ILE A 216 5.51 3.33 14.52
N VAL A 217 6.60 4.11 14.56
CA VAL A 217 7.17 4.62 15.82
C VAL A 217 6.17 5.50 16.58
N CYS A 218 5.33 6.27 15.88
CA CYS A 218 4.28 7.04 16.55
C CYS A 218 3.24 6.15 17.27
N ALA A 219 3.05 4.91 16.84
CA ALA A 219 2.11 3.96 17.43
C ALA A 219 2.74 3.07 18.51
N VAL A 220 4.04 2.76 18.40
CA VAL A 220 4.83 1.99 19.39
C VAL A 220 6.08 2.79 19.79
N PRO A 221 5.93 3.90 20.53
CA PRO A 221 7.01 4.87 20.72
C PRO A 221 8.20 4.30 21.48
N ARG A 222 7.99 3.52 22.55
CA ARG A 222 9.09 2.97 23.36
C ARG A 222 10.01 2.08 22.51
N GLU A 223 9.47 1.00 21.96
CA GLU A 223 10.22 0.05 21.13
C GLU A 223 10.69 0.70 19.81
N GLY A 224 9.90 1.63 19.26
CA GLY A 224 10.20 2.32 18.02
C GLY A 224 11.40 3.27 18.13
N PHE A 225 11.47 4.09 19.18
CA PHE A 225 12.60 4.98 19.41
C PHE A 225 13.87 4.23 19.86
N GLU A 226 13.71 3.16 20.64
CA GLU A 226 14.81 2.24 20.94
C GLU A 226 15.43 1.69 19.66
N TYR A 227 14.60 1.21 18.73
CA TYR A 227 15.09 0.73 17.44
C TYR A 227 15.72 1.85 16.60
N MET A 228 15.17 3.07 16.59
CA MET A 228 15.78 4.19 15.87
C MET A 228 17.17 4.55 16.42
N ARG A 229 17.41 4.43 17.73
CA ARG A 229 18.76 4.59 18.32
C ARG A 229 19.73 3.53 17.81
N GLN A 230 19.32 2.26 17.84
CA GLN A 230 20.14 1.16 17.29
C GLN A 230 20.48 1.38 15.81
N LEU A 231 19.56 1.94 15.02
CA LEU A 231 19.82 2.29 13.62
C LEU A 231 20.80 3.46 13.47
N ALA A 232 20.77 4.45 14.36
CA ALA A 232 21.69 5.59 14.34
C ALA A 232 23.14 5.15 14.57
N GLU A 233 23.37 4.08 15.33
CA GLU A 233 24.70 3.54 15.63
C GLU A 233 25.33 2.76 14.46
N LYS A 234 24.54 2.31 13.47
CA LYS A 234 25.03 1.44 12.38
C LYS A 234 25.98 2.11 11.37
N GLN A 235 26.12 3.43 11.41
CA GLN A 235 26.93 4.24 10.46
C GLN A 235 26.65 4.00 8.96
N ASP A 236 25.56 3.32 8.62
CA ASP A 236 25.18 3.02 7.24
C ASP A 236 24.45 4.21 6.61
N VAL A 237 25.00 4.76 5.53
CA VAL A 237 24.52 6.02 4.92
C VAL A 237 23.03 5.99 4.52
N ASP A 238 22.51 4.84 4.10
CA ASP A 238 21.12 4.71 3.66
C ASP A 238 20.19 4.58 4.87
N ILE A 239 20.60 3.84 5.89
CA ILE A 239 19.86 3.69 7.15
C ILE A 239 19.82 5.02 7.91
N LEU A 240 20.96 5.72 8.03
CA LEU A 240 21.01 7.04 8.66
C LEU A 240 20.10 8.04 7.93
N TRP A 241 20.04 7.98 6.59
CA TRP A 241 19.11 8.79 5.82
C TRP A 241 17.64 8.45 6.15
N ILE A 242 17.29 7.16 6.26
CA ILE A 242 15.93 6.72 6.64
C ILE A 242 15.57 7.28 8.02
N VAL A 243 16.46 7.17 9.01
CA VAL A 243 16.24 7.71 10.36
C VAL A 243 16.05 9.23 10.30
N LYS A 244 16.99 9.96 9.67
CA LYS A 244 16.95 11.42 9.54
C LYS A 244 15.65 11.92 8.89
N GLU A 245 15.15 11.24 7.85
CA GLU A 245 13.89 11.62 7.19
C GLU A 245 12.64 11.41 8.06
N ASN A 246 12.64 10.38 8.90
CA ASN A 246 11.53 10.10 9.80
C ASN A 246 11.48 11.06 10.99
N LEU A 247 12.64 11.46 11.53
CA LEU A 247 12.71 12.45 12.62
C LEU A 247 12.18 13.83 12.22
N LYS A 248 12.10 14.15 10.91
CA LYS A 248 11.51 15.40 10.39
C LYS A 248 9.98 15.39 10.37
N LYS A 249 9.31 14.24 10.60
CA LYS A 249 7.85 14.16 10.43
C LYS A 249 7.14 14.80 11.61
N LYS A 250 6.19 15.70 11.32
CA LYS A 250 5.39 16.44 12.32
C LYS A 250 4.75 15.54 13.39
N ARG A 251 4.37 14.31 13.02
CA ARG A 251 3.76 13.33 13.95
C ARG A 251 4.67 12.95 15.12
N LEU A 252 5.99 12.89 14.89
CA LEU A 252 6.98 12.64 15.93
C LEU A 252 7.41 13.96 16.58
N LEU A 253 7.73 14.99 15.78
CA LEU A 253 8.20 16.29 16.28
C LEU A 253 7.28 16.91 17.33
N LYS A 254 5.96 16.78 17.13
CA LYS A 254 4.97 17.37 18.05
C LYS A 254 4.79 16.58 19.35
N LYS A 255 5.09 15.28 19.35
CA LYS A 255 4.76 14.37 20.46
C LYS A 255 5.97 13.92 21.27
N PHE A 256 7.14 13.86 20.62
CA PHE A 256 8.35 13.26 21.19
C PHE A 256 9.60 14.10 20.87
N PRO A 257 9.63 15.40 21.21
CA PRO A 257 10.76 16.27 20.88
C PRO A 257 12.07 15.83 21.56
N GLU A 258 12.00 15.33 22.79
CA GLU A 258 13.16 14.88 23.58
C GLU A 258 13.82 13.63 22.97
N GLU A 259 13.01 12.63 22.60
CA GLU A 259 13.48 11.41 21.91
C GLU A 259 14.18 11.75 20.59
N ILE A 260 13.63 12.71 19.84
CA ILE A 260 14.23 13.18 18.58
C ILE A 260 15.56 13.89 18.84
N ALA A 261 15.64 14.75 19.86
CA ALA A 261 16.88 15.44 20.21
C ALA A 261 17.98 14.43 20.61
N SER A 262 17.62 13.44 21.42
CA SER A 262 18.52 12.35 21.82
C SER A 262 19.09 11.61 20.61
N ILE A 263 18.25 11.19 19.66
CA ILE A 263 18.73 10.49 18.46
C ILE A 263 19.54 11.43 17.54
N LYS A 264 19.16 12.70 17.42
CA LYS A 264 19.94 13.67 16.63
C LYS A 264 21.37 13.84 17.13
N ASN A 265 21.59 13.77 18.44
CA ASN A 265 22.94 13.82 19.02
C ASN A 265 23.79 12.60 18.62
N LEU A 266 23.18 11.43 18.40
CA LEU A 266 23.88 10.23 17.90
C LEU A 266 24.19 10.28 16.39
N LEU A 267 23.54 11.18 15.66
CA LEU A 267 23.64 11.31 14.19
C LEU A 267 24.63 12.38 13.73
N ASN A 268 25.24 13.09 14.70
CA ASN A 268 26.21 14.16 14.52
C ASN A 268 27.64 13.62 14.65
#